data_AF-W1WSF8-F1
#
_entry.id   AF-W1WSF8-F1
#
_cell.length_a   1.000
_cell.length_b   1.000
_cell.length_c   1.000
_cell.angle_alpha   90.00
_cell.angle_beta   90.00
_cell.angle_gamma   90.00
#
_symmetry.space_group_name_H-M   'P 1'
#
loop_
_entity.id
_entity.type
_entity.pdbx_description
1 polymer ?
#
loop_
_entity_poly.entity_id
_entity_poly.type
_entity_poly.pdbx_seq_one_letter_code
_entity_poly.pdbx_strand_id
1 'polypeptide(L)'
;MDSMNVSKDDLVVKYKYNDQGKIIPEIQHSIEFNCKNQTLDIKLTSNFTTDRNNADETIIGKNPREIQVTFSITIPNYDEVSFKNSITYPIVRHIPGLTIGGNMTVEDSNLNVTGDIFVQGGTQQDDSTNLSDKYANGIKINSNSSKTINFNNNVYSRETFNIKNNVIVNIKDDLYAKNIYANSDANTENSRSALNINTNTDQKAVVDNDLEIKAQYTDINIKNFFGINEYTVSDALRGEKIRKSSSIIVNNQNSNSNIIIENEAYIAGVAHINTEGDEYQTGESVAVKGNYNAYSVPQSDSDQFEYYNPLQLLKGTLPQKSSHFYNYWKDKLTGDNSVDCGGVTFNYINNVHSNGALVYKNSSRNIEVKDSYGNIKDFENTLEEKRRDYAKYVYKMGGNANIDDYNTFGKNAVTVSNIIENINVISENYDSKNSIFSINKPIVICGNNSSKEYEKNSEAYIYVNAKDNKNITKVIVTNQNVTIDGDVNFRGNIITSGNLEIKGNGTVNLYYDPTLTKDIQNENLSIFKQVFGDEYGGDDFENSGATSTSNGASFLKTKQWKIIK
;
A
#
# COMPACT_ATOMS: atom_id res chain seq x y z
N MET A 1 52.13 -41.72 7.81
CA MET A 1 50.93 -41.81 8.68
C MET A 1 51.10 -43.09 9.47
N ASP A 2 51.35 -42.97 10.77
CA ASP A 2 51.40 -44.14 11.64
C ASP A 2 50.00 -44.76 11.68
N SER A 3 49.89 -46.03 11.30
CA SER A 3 48.65 -46.78 11.42
C SER A 3 48.38 -47.01 12.91
N MET A 4 47.34 -46.37 13.44
CA MET A 4 46.89 -46.63 14.80
C MET A 4 45.86 -47.77 14.75
N ASN A 5 46.23 -48.94 15.28
CA ASN A 5 45.29 -50.03 15.50
C ASN A 5 44.60 -49.79 16.84
N VAL A 6 43.30 -49.48 16.81
CA VAL A 6 42.48 -49.33 18.01
C VAL A 6 41.90 -50.70 18.35
N SER A 7 42.24 -51.25 19.51
CA SER A 7 41.65 -52.48 20.04
C SER A 7 40.26 -52.20 20.62
N LYS A 8 39.41 -53.23 20.70
CA LYS A 8 38.10 -53.18 21.39
C LYS A 8 38.23 -52.70 22.84
N ASP A 9 39.41 -52.85 23.43
CA ASP A 9 39.68 -52.58 24.84
C ASP A 9 40.24 -51.17 25.12
N ASP A 10 40.59 -50.38 24.09
CA ASP A 10 41.19 -49.04 24.25
C ASP A 10 40.16 -47.91 24.53
N LEU A 11 38.98 -48.27 25.07
CA LEU A 11 37.77 -47.43 25.14
C LEU A 11 37.10 -47.48 26.54
N VAL A 12 37.32 -46.49 27.42
CA VAL A 12 36.65 -46.41 28.75
C VAL A 12 36.52 -44.95 29.26
N VAL A 13 35.46 -44.44 29.94
CA VAL A 13 34.05 -44.81 30.26
C VAL A 13 33.35 -43.55 30.84
N LYS A 14 32.03 -43.36 30.63
CA LYS A 14 31.13 -42.75 31.64
C LYS A 14 30.07 -43.76 32.10
N TYR A 15 29.77 -43.71 33.39
CA TYR A 15 28.88 -44.63 34.11
C TYR A 15 27.48 -44.02 34.28
N LYS A 16 26.41 -44.83 34.18
CA LYS A 16 25.05 -44.43 34.58
C LYS A 16 24.46 -45.40 35.60
N TYR A 17 23.48 -44.95 36.37
CA TYR A 17 22.70 -45.82 37.26
C TYR A 17 21.52 -46.43 36.50
N ASN A 18 21.25 -47.71 36.71
CA ASN A 18 20.03 -48.36 36.24
C ASN A 18 18.85 -48.12 37.20
N ASP A 19 17.66 -48.57 36.82
CA ASP A 19 16.41 -48.38 37.56
C ASP A 19 16.38 -49.06 38.94
N GLN A 20 17.42 -49.85 39.28
CA GLN A 20 17.64 -50.45 40.59
C GLN A 20 18.74 -49.73 41.40
N GLY A 21 19.24 -48.60 40.91
CA GLY A 21 20.31 -47.83 41.55
C GLY A 21 21.70 -48.47 41.43
N LYS A 22 21.93 -49.39 40.48
CA LYS A 22 23.26 -49.97 40.19
C LYS A 22 23.93 -49.26 39.03
N ILE A 23 25.22 -48.96 39.18
CA ILE A 23 26.05 -48.45 38.09
C ILE A 23 26.15 -49.51 36.99
N ILE A 24 25.71 -49.17 35.78
CA ILE A 24 25.90 -49.92 34.56
C ILE A 24 26.65 -49.06 33.53
N PRO A 25 27.59 -49.65 32.76
CA PRO A 25 28.26 -48.94 31.67
C PRO A 25 27.28 -48.68 30.53
N GLU A 26 27.22 -47.43 30.05
CA GLU A 26 26.50 -47.07 28.82
C GLU A 26 27.49 -47.03 27.67
N ILE A 27 27.23 -47.82 26.61
CA ILE A 27 28.14 -47.92 25.47
C ILE A 27 27.81 -46.80 24.47
N GLN A 28 28.55 -45.70 24.54
CA GLN A 28 28.67 -44.75 23.44
C GLN A 28 30.09 -44.85 22.85
N HIS A 29 30.17 -44.91 21.52
CA HIS A 29 31.43 -45.09 20.78
C HIS A 29 31.88 -43.73 20.24
N SER A 30 33.05 -43.24 20.66
CA SER A 30 33.70 -42.05 20.08
C SER A 30 35.16 -42.36 19.77
N ILE A 31 35.60 -42.02 18.56
CA ILE A 31 37.01 -42.12 18.13
C ILE A 31 37.50 -40.69 17.87
N GLU A 32 38.53 -40.26 18.57
CA GLU A 32 39.17 -38.95 18.34
C GLU A 32 40.37 -39.11 17.41
N PHE A 33 40.41 -38.32 16.33
CA PHE A 33 41.54 -38.25 15.40
C PHE A 33 42.15 -36.85 15.43
N ASN A 34 43.47 -36.77 15.55
CA ASN A 34 44.20 -35.52 15.42
C ASN A 34 44.83 -35.45 14.02
N CYS A 35 44.18 -34.73 13.10
CA CYS A 35 44.53 -34.76 11.68
C CYS A 35 45.20 -33.47 11.22
N LYS A 36 46.39 -33.59 10.60
CA LYS A 36 47.10 -32.47 9.97
C LYS A 36 46.73 -32.21 8.50
N ASN A 37 45.97 -33.12 7.88
CA ASN A 37 45.62 -33.07 6.45
C ASN A 37 44.12 -32.79 6.25
N GLN A 38 43.75 -32.10 5.16
CA GLN A 38 42.37 -31.71 4.80
C GLN A 38 41.39 -32.88 4.57
N THR A 39 41.88 -34.12 4.51
CA THR A 39 41.03 -35.32 4.36
C THR A 39 41.58 -36.46 5.22
N LEU A 40 40.70 -37.11 5.98
CA LEU A 40 40.94 -38.31 6.77
C LEU A 40 40.20 -39.49 6.13
N ASP A 41 40.93 -40.53 5.73
CA ASP A 41 40.35 -41.78 5.27
C ASP A 41 40.27 -42.79 6.43
N ILE A 42 39.06 -43.19 6.81
CA ILE A 42 38.80 -44.26 7.77
C ILE A 42 38.46 -45.53 6.98
N LYS A 43 39.30 -46.56 7.11
CA LYS A 43 39.07 -47.88 6.49
C LYS A 43 38.47 -48.82 7.53
N LEU A 44 37.23 -49.24 7.31
CA LEU A 44 36.61 -50.32 8.06
C LEU A 44 36.73 -51.59 7.25
N THR A 45 37.52 -52.54 7.74
CA THR A 45 37.68 -53.87 7.12
C THR A 45 36.95 -54.90 7.95
N SER A 46 36.08 -55.68 7.31
CA SER A 46 35.38 -56.81 7.93
C SER A 46 35.81 -58.11 7.27
N ASN A 47 36.20 -59.08 8.09
CA ASN A 47 36.57 -60.42 7.68
C ASN A 47 35.45 -61.39 8.04
N PHE A 48 34.98 -62.18 7.09
CA PHE A 48 34.04 -63.27 7.38
C PHE A 48 34.28 -64.44 6.45
N THR A 49 33.83 -65.61 6.86
CA THR A 49 33.94 -66.84 6.07
C THR A 49 32.54 -67.26 5.66
N THR A 50 32.30 -67.42 4.37
CA THR A 50 31.02 -67.96 3.88
C THR A 50 31.12 -69.48 3.77
N ASP A 51 30.38 -70.21 4.59
CA ASP A 51 30.19 -71.66 4.47
C ASP A 51 28.82 -71.90 3.80
N ARG A 52 28.78 -72.44 2.58
CA ARG A 52 27.52 -72.90 1.97
C ARG A 52 27.29 -74.36 2.34
N ASN A 53 26.34 -74.62 3.23
CA ASN A 53 25.72 -75.94 3.40
C ASN A 53 24.48 -76.00 2.50
N ASN A 54 24.65 -76.41 1.25
CA ASN A 54 23.55 -77.03 0.51
C ASN A 54 23.87 -78.51 0.43
N ALA A 55 22.93 -79.33 0.90
CA ALA A 55 22.98 -80.77 0.75
C ALA A 55 23.26 -81.13 -0.72
N ASP A 56 24.09 -82.15 -0.89
CA ASP A 56 24.53 -82.75 -2.15
C ASP A 56 25.73 -82.09 -2.85
N GLU A 57 26.87 -82.70 -2.51
CA GLU A 57 28.07 -82.93 -3.33
C GLU A 57 29.08 -81.77 -3.52
N THR A 58 30.31 -82.05 -3.08
CA THR A 58 31.56 -81.26 -3.13
C THR A 58 31.67 -80.02 -2.23
N ILE A 59 32.40 -80.17 -1.11
CA ILE A 59 32.93 -79.07 -0.29
C ILE A 59 33.91 -78.26 -1.16
N ILE A 60 33.43 -77.17 -1.76
CA ILE A 60 34.31 -76.16 -2.35
C ILE A 60 34.72 -75.22 -1.21
N GLY A 61 35.83 -75.55 -0.54
CA GLY A 61 36.66 -74.75 0.39
C GLY A 61 36.04 -73.60 1.20
N LYS A 62 36.41 -73.49 2.48
CA LYS A 62 36.20 -72.26 3.27
C LYS A 62 36.73 -71.07 2.48
N ASN A 63 35.84 -70.15 2.11
CA ASN A 63 36.22 -68.97 1.34
C ASN A 63 36.26 -67.77 2.28
N PRO A 64 37.42 -67.43 2.87
CA PRO A 64 37.57 -66.22 3.65
C PRO A 64 37.39 -65.02 2.72
N ARG A 65 36.49 -64.11 3.08
CA ARG A 65 36.27 -62.87 2.36
C ARG A 65 36.67 -61.70 3.24
N GLU A 66 37.38 -60.76 2.62
CA GLU A 66 37.69 -59.47 3.22
C GLU A 66 36.93 -58.38 2.46
N ILE A 67 36.04 -57.67 3.15
CA ILE A 67 35.32 -56.53 2.60
C ILE A 67 35.76 -55.27 3.34
N GLN A 68 36.11 -54.23 2.59
CA GLN A 68 36.43 -52.92 3.15
C GLN A 68 35.48 -51.86 2.62
N VAL A 69 35.11 -50.97 3.53
CA VAL A 69 34.53 -49.68 3.22
C VAL A 69 35.50 -48.59 3.68
N THR A 70 35.74 -47.63 2.81
CA THR A 70 36.55 -46.45 3.13
C THR A 70 35.62 -45.25 3.23
N PHE A 71 35.58 -44.64 4.41
CA PHE A 71 34.96 -43.35 4.64
C PHE A 71 36.02 -42.27 4.46
N SER A 72 35.80 -41.34 3.53
CA SER A 72 36.64 -40.15 3.43
C SER A 72 35.93 -39.00 4.12
N ILE A 73 36.50 -38.53 5.22
CA ILE A 73 36.06 -37.33 5.94
C ILE A 73 36.92 -36.18 5.45
N THR A 74 36.32 -35.24 4.72
CA THR A 74 37.00 -33.98 4.41
C THR A 74 36.86 -33.06 5.61
N ILE A 75 38.00 -32.63 6.17
CA ILE A 75 38.04 -31.59 7.18
C ILE A 75 37.82 -30.28 6.43
N PRO A 76 36.69 -29.58 6.68
CA PRO A 76 36.43 -28.35 5.97
C PRO A 76 37.52 -27.33 6.28
N ASN A 77 37.84 -26.48 5.31
CA ASN A 77 38.56 -25.26 5.62
C ASN A 77 37.65 -24.44 6.55
N TYR A 78 38.10 -24.17 7.78
CA TYR A 78 37.27 -23.45 8.76
C TYR A 78 36.91 -22.04 8.28
N ASP A 79 37.63 -21.50 7.30
CA ASP A 79 37.32 -20.24 6.62
C ASP A 79 36.12 -20.33 5.64
N GLU A 80 35.72 -21.53 5.21
CA GLU A 80 34.63 -21.77 4.23
C GLU A 80 33.31 -22.25 4.88
N VAL A 81 33.32 -22.59 6.17
CA VAL A 81 32.09 -22.93 6.91
C VAL A 81 31.41 -21.64 7.34
N SER A 82 30.56 -21.10 6.47
CA SER A 82 29.58 -20.11 6.89
C SER A 82 28.54 -20.79 7.79
N PHE A 83 28.70 -20.66 9.10
CA PHE A 83 27.70 -21.05 10.07
C PHE A 83 26.48 -20.15 9.87
N LYS A 84 25.46 -20.66 9.20
CA LYS A 84 24.13 -20.05 9.25
C LYS A 84 23.58 -20.34 10.63
N ASN A 85 23.60 -19.36 11.53
CA ASN A 85 22.78 -19.41 12.72
C ASN A 85 21.36 -19.75 12.26
N SER A 86 20.84 -20.92 12.63
CA SER A 86 19.41 -21.21 12.50
C SER A 86 18.72 -20.43 13.60
N ILE A 87 18.64 -19.12 13.38
CA ILE A 87 17.88 -18.21 14.21
C ILE A 87 16.43 -18.51 13.90
N THR A 88 15.68 -18.98 14.90
CA THR A 88 14.22 -18.83 14.91
C THR A 88 13.98 -17.33 14.81
N TYR A 89 13.69 -16.83 13.61
CA TYR A 89 13.20 -15.46 13.46
C TYR A 89 12.02 -15.33 14.42
N PRO A 90 11.99 -14.35 15.34
CA PRO A 90 10.71 -13.94 15.86
C PRO A 90 9.81 -13.68 14.64
N ILE A 91 8.53 -14.06 14.68
CA ILE A 91 7.61 -13.72 13.60
C ILE A 91 7.47 -12.21 13.64
N VAL A 92 8.39 -11.51 12.97
CA VAL A 92 8.45 -10.06 12.97
C VAL A 92 7.34 -9.59 12.06
N ARG A 93 6.47 -8.73 12.59
CA ARG A 93 5.41 -8.12 11.81
C ARG A 93 6.01 -7.22 10.74
N HIS A 94 5.38 -7.23 9.57
CA HIS A 94 5.73 -6.32 8.50
C HIS A 94 5.39 -4.89 8.91
N ILE A 95 6.34 -3.98 8.71
CA ILE A 95 6.07 -2.54 8.79
C ILE A 95 5.31 -2.07 7.53
N PRO A 96 4.52 -0.99 7.62
CA PRO A 96 3.84 -0.40 6.46
C PRO A 96 4.80 -0.02 5.33
N GLY A 97 4.32 -0.08 4.09
CA GLY A 97 5.07 0.25 2.87
C GLY A 97 5.34 1.75 2.70
N LEU A 98 4.72 2.34 1.67
CA LEU A 98 4.79 3.78 1.40
C LEU A 98 3.67 4.48 2.17
N THR A 99 4.02 5.16 3.27
CA THR A 99 3.07 5.69 4.25
C THR A 99 3.42 7.13 4.60
N ILE A 100 2.49 8.06 4.34
CA ILE A 100 2.70 9.50 4.47
C ILE A 100 1.63 10.08 5.41
N GLY A 101 2.06 10.73 6.49
CA GLY A 101 1.19 11.33 7.50
C GLY A 101 0.69 12.71 7.12
N GLY A 102 1.51 13.47 6.37
CA GLY A 102 1.11 14.73 5.77
C GLY A 102 0.56 14.56 4.35
N ASN A 103 0.75 15.60 3.54
CA ASN A 103 0.37 15.61 2.13
C ASN A 103 1.44 14.95 1.25
N MET A 104 1.02 14.36 0.13
CA MET A 104 1.90 13.97 -0.95
C MET A 104 1.75 14.95 -2.11
N THR A 105 2.84 15.58 -2.52
CA THR A 105 2.85 16.50 -3.66
C THR A 105 3.80 16.00 -4.73
N VAL A 106 3.33 15.93 -5.97
CA VAL A 106 4.15 15.64 -7.15
C VAL A 106 4.11 16.85 -8.07
N GLU A 107 5.24 17.53 -8.25
CA GLU A 107 5.37 18.72 -9.11
C GLU A 107 6.44 18.47 -10.18
N ASP A 108 6.07 18.57 -11.46
CA ASP A 108 6.99 18.51 -12.60
C ASP A 108 7.81 17.20 -12.76
N SER A 109 7.44 16.11 -12.07
CA SER A 109 8.12 14.81 -12.16
C SER A 109 7.26 13.71 -12.78
N ASN A 110 7.90 12.77 -13.49
CA ASN A 110 7.28 11.48 -13.73
C ASN A 110 7.39 10.62 -12.47
N LEU A 111 6.37 9.82 -12.18
CA LEU A 111 6.35 8.98 -10.99
C LEU A 111 5.85 7.57 -11.34
N ASN A 112 6.55 6.54 -10.88
CA ASN A 112 6.08 5.16 -10.91
C ASN A 112 6.15 4.60 -9.49
N VAL A 113 5.00 4.14 -8.97
CA VAL A 113 4.88 3.55 -7.63
C VAL A 113 4.46 2.09 -7.77
N THR A 114 5.19 1.19 -7.13
CA THR A 114 4.82 -0.23 -6.99
C THR A 114 4.70 -0.56 -5.51
N GLY A 115 3.59 -1.19 -5.15
CA GLY A 115 3.11 -1.33 -3.77
C GLY A 115 2.05 -0.29 -3.43
N ASP A 116 1.20 -0.66 -2.47
CA ASP A 116 0.16 0.22 -1.95
C ASP A 116 0.76 1.49 -1.34
N ILE A 117 0.09 2.63 -1.54
CA ILE A 117 0.45 3.90 -0.92
C ILE A 117 -0.69 4.41 -0.05
N PHE A 118 -0.36 4.83 1.16
CA PHE A 118 -1.29 5.48 2.07
C PHE A 118 -0.85 6.91 2.36
N VAL A 119 -1.78 7.85 2.17
CA VAL A 119 -1.59 9.28 2.46
C VAL A 119 -2.69 9.73 3.41
N GLN A 120 -2.32 10.05 4.65
CA GLN A 120 -3.25 10.59 5.63
C GLN A 120 -3.70 12.01 5.26
N GLY A 121 -2.80 12.84 4.72
CA GLY A 121 -3.11 14.25 4.43
C GLY A 121 -3.04 15.13 5.69
N GLY A 122 -2.78 16.41 5.48
CA GLY A 122 -2.78 17.40 6.55
C GLY A 122 -4.17 17.52 7.20
N THR A 123 -4.21 17.63 8.52
CA THR A 123 -5.45 17.96 9.23
C THR A 123 -5.84 19.40 8.91
N GLN A 124 -7.07 19.60 8.44
CA GLN A 124 -7.67 20.93 8.34
C GLN A 124 -7.66 21.54 9.76
N GLN A 125 -7.26 22.79 9.91
CA GLN A 125 -7.61 23.51 11.14
C GLN A 125 -9.12 23.74 11.08
N ASP A 126 -9.86 23.22 12.07
CA ASP A 126 -11.33 23.24 12.20
C ASP A 126 -12.00 24.63 12.08
N ASP A 127 -11.21 25.71 11.97
CA ASP A 127 -11.68 27.09 11.98
C ASP A 127 -11.77 27.74 10.59
N SER A 128 -11.43 27.02 9.51
CA SER A 128 -11.59 27.60 8.17
C SER A 128 -13.04 27.47 7.68
N THR A 129 -13.75 28.60 7.67
CA THR A 129 -15.07 28.74 7.04
C THR A 129 -15.01 28.69 5.51
N ASN A 130 -13.84 28.42 4.93
CA ASN A 130 -13.60 28.47 3.50
C ASN A 130 -13.80 27.08 2.87
N LEU A 131 -14.90 26.90 2.13
CA LEU A 131 -15.14 25.72 1.29
C LEU A 131 -13.98 25.40 0.31
N SER A 132 -13.15 26.40 -0.03
CA SER A 132 -11.96 26.20 -0.87
C SER A 132 -10.92 25.25 -0.26
N ASP A 133 -10.91 25.11 1.06
CA ASP A 133 -9.91 24.29 1.75
C ASP A 133 -10.25 22.81 1.66
N LYS A 134 -11.50 22.44 1.32
CA LYS A 134 -11.98 21.05 1.14
C LYS A 134 -11.03 20.17 0.33
N TYR A 135 -10.43 20.74 -0.71
CA TYR A 135 -9.57 20.04 -1.66
C TYR A 135 -8.06 20.28 -1.48
N ALA A 136 -7.66 20.93 -0.38
CA ALA A 136 -6.30 21.39 -0.15
C ALA A 136 -5.32 20.28 0.32
N ASN A 137 -5.82 19.27 1.01
CA ASN A 137 -5.02 18.21 1.64
C ASN A 137 -5.17 16.86 0.91
N GLY A 138 -4.19 15.97 1.12
CA GLY A 138 -4.12 14.63 0.54
C GLY A 138 -3.01 14.50 -0.50
N ILE A 139 -3.36 14.00 -1.68
CA ILE A 139 -2.46 13.79 -2.80
C ILE A 139 -2.69 14.89 -3.84
N LYS A 140 -1.65 15.63 -4.21
CA LYS A 140 -1.71 16.68 -5.23
C LYS A 140 -0.69 16.41 -6.33
N ILE A 141 -1.15 16.34 -7.58
CA ILE A 141 -0.32 16.03 -8.74
C ILE A 141 -0.49 17.16 -9.77
N ASN A 142 0.60 17.83 -10.11
CA ASN A 142 0.59 18.98 -11.01
C ASN A 142 1.88 19.06 -11.81
N SER A 143 1.80 19.65 -13.01
CA SER A 143 2.97 19.85 -13.84
C SER A 143 2.81 21.00 -14.82
N ASN A 144 3.91 21.69 -15.10
CA ASN A 144 4.03 22.71 -16.13
C ASN A 144 4.24 22.10 -17.53
N SER A 145 4.59 20.80 -17.60
CA SER A 145 4.79 20.05 -18.84
C SER A 145 4.11 18.67 -18.77
N SER A 146 3.94 17.98 -19.90
CA SER A 146 3.30 16.65 -19.87
C SER A 146 4.09 15.66 -19.01
N LYS A 147 3.46 15.12 -17.96
CA LYS A 147 4.04 14.09 -17.07
C LYS A 147 3.10 12.91 -16.91
N THR A 148 3.69 11.74 -16.72
CA THR A 148 2.95 10.50 -16.45
C THR A 148 3.22 10.02 -15.02
N ILE A 149 2.16 9.69 -14.32
CA ILE A 149 2.17 9.18 -12.96
C ILE A 149 1.47 7.84 -12.96
N ASN A 150 2.17 6.79 -12.54
CA ASN A 150 1.66 5.43 -12.51
C ASN A 150 1.67 4.89 -11.08
N PHE A 151 0.49 4.61 -10.54
CA PHE A 151 0.32 3.81 -9.33
C PHE A 151 -0.02 2.38 -9.76
N ASN A 152 0.91 1.46 -9.56
CA ASN A 152 0.75 0.07 -10.00
C ASN A 152 -0.08 -0.78 -9.03
N ASN A 153 -0.48 -0.22 -7.89
CA ASN A 153 -1.28 -0.86 -6.86
C ASN A 153 -2.29 0.13 -6.25
N ASN A 154 -2.88 -0.21 -5.10
CA ASN A 154 -3.93 0.60 -4.50
C ASN A 154 -3.41 1.94 -4.00
N VAL A 155 -4.26 2.95 -4.08
CA VAL A 155 -4.01 4.29 -3.56
C VAL A 155 -5.05 4.62 -2.51
N TYR A 156 -4.59 4.97 -1.33
CA TYR A 156 -5.45 5.35 -0.21
C TYR A 156 -5.12 6.77 0.23
N SER A 157 -6.14 7.63 0.27
CA SER A 157 -6.04 9.00 0.79
C SER A 157 -7.15 9.25 1.79
N ARG A 158 -6.83 9.70 3.00
CA ARG A 158 -7.87 10.16 3.95
C ARG A 158 -8.43 11.53 3.60
N GLU A 159 -7.75 12.25 2.70
CA GLU A 159 -8.19 13.53 2.16
C GLU A 159 -8.36 13.43 0.63
N THR A 160 -8.12 14.52 -0.11
CA THR A 160 -8.43 14.61 -1.54
C THR A 160 -7.36 13.97 -2.42
N PHE A 161 -7.79 13.26 -3.46
CA PHE A 161 -6.94 12.92 -4.61
C PHE A 161 -7.12 13.98 -5.70
N ASN A 162 -6.14 14.88 -5.84
CA ASN A 162 -6.22 16.08 -6.65
C ASN A 162 -5.26 16.02 -7.85
N ILE A 163 -5.81 16.02 -9.07
CA ILE A 163 -5.04 16.19 -10.29
C ILE A 163 -5.22 17.59 -10.87
N LYS A 164 -4.12 18.19 -11.33
CA LYS A 164 -4.10 19.52 -11.90
C LYS A 164 -3.61 19.53 -13.34
N ASN A 165 -2.64 20.38 -13.68
CA ASN A 165 -2.29 20.66 -15.07
C ASN A 165 -1.33 19.61 -15.64
N ASN A 166 -1.49 19.26 -16.92
CA ASN A 166 -0.55 18.50 -17.75
C ASN A 166 -0.13 17.12 -17.20
N VAL A 167 -1.04 16.41 -16.55
CA VAL A 167 -0.72 15.13 -15.89
C VAL A 167 -1.62 14.00 -16.39
N ILE A 168 -1.03 12.87 -16.74
CA ILE A 168 -1.73 11.63 -17.01
C ILE A 168 -1.46 10.70 -15.83
N VAL A 169 -2.49 10.43 -15.03
CA VAL A 169 -2.42 9.58 -13.86
C VAL A 169 -3.11 8.25 -14.16
N ASN A 170 -2.38 7.16 -13.97
CA ASN A 170 -2.90 5.80 -14.13
C ASN A 170 -2.80 5.07 -12.79
N ILE A 171 -3.94 4.60 -12.29
CA ILE A 171 -4.01 3.69 -11.15
C ILE A 171 -4.35 2.31 -11.73
N LYS A 172 -3.68 1.24 -11.30
CA LYS A 172 -3.95 -0.13 -11.80
C LYS A 172 -4.94 -0.93 -10.94
N ASP A 173 -4.91 -0.69 -9.64
CA ASP A 173 -5.83 -1.29 -8.66
C ASP A 173 -6.80 -0.21 -8.13
N ASP A 174 -7.23 -0.26 -6.88
CA ASP A 174 -8.31 0.60 -6.38
C ASP A 174 -7.81 1.99 -5.91
N LEU A 175 -8.72 2.97 -5.97
CA LEU A 175 -8.56 4.28 -5.32
C LEU A 175 -9.61 4.43 -4.21
N TYR A 176 -9.15 4.73 -2.99
CA TYR A 176 -10.01 5.19 -1.90
C TYR A 176 -9.57 6.59 -1.49
N ALA A 177 -10.47 7.57 -1.58
CA ALA A 177 -10.16 8.96 -1.24
C ALA A 177 -11.34 9.63 -0.54
N LYS A 178 -11.13 10.71 0.22
CA LYS A 178 -12.27 11.53 0.69
C LYS A 178 -12.98 12.16 -0.49
N ASN A 179 -12.22 12.83 -1.36
CA ASN A 179 -12.71 13.42 -2.60
C ASN A 179 -11.80 13.02 -3.77
N ILE A 180 -12.35 13.01 -4.98
CA ILE A 180 -11.57 13.09 -6.22
C ILE A 180 -11.78 14.49 -6.78
N TYR A 181 -10.69 15.20 -7.06
CA TYR A 181 -10.76 16.57 -7.56
C TYR A 181 -9.87 16.77 -8.78
N ALA A 182 -10.44 17.38 -9.81
CA ALA A 182 -9.69 17.79 -11.00
C ALA A 182 -9.85 19.29 -11.22
N ASN A 183 -8.77 20.05 -11.06
CA ASN A 183 -8.78 21.51 -11.18
C ASN A 183 -7.57 22.07 -11.92
N SER A 184 -7.76 23.12 -12.71
CA SER A 184 -6.68 23.79 -13.42
C SER A 184 -6.27 25.07 -12.72
N ASP A 185 -5.01 25.48 -12.87
CA ASP A 185 -4.62 26.84 -12.52
C ASP A 185 -5.17 27.82 -13.57
N ALA A 186 -5.59 29.01 -13.11
CA ALA A 186 -6.07 30.05 -14.00
C ALA A 186 -5.00 30.37 -15.06
N ASN A 187 -5.40 30.44 -16.34
CA ASN A 187 -4.57 30.74 -17.53
C ASN A 187 -3.90 29.56 -18.27
N THR A 188 -4.38 28.32 -18.12
CA THR A 188 -3.86 27.16 -18.86
C THR A 188 -4.82 26.65 -19.95
N GLU A 189 -5.07 27.47 -20.98
CA GLU A 189 -6.01 27.15 -22.08
C GLU A 189 -5.68 25.87 -22.89
N ASN A 190 -4.53 25.23 -22.64
CA ASN A 190 -4.09 24.02 -23.32
C ASN A 190 -3.67 22.88 -22.37
N SER A 191 -3.91 23.00 -21.06
CA SER A 191 -3.54 21.94 -20.13
C SER A 191 -4.49 20.77 -20.23
N ARG A 192 -3.96 19.64 -20.69
CA ARG A 192 -4.68 18.36 -20.79
C ARG A 192 -4.25 17.46 -19.68
N SER A 193 -5.22 16.91 -18.97
CA SER A 193 -4.97 15.98 -17.87
C SER A 193 -5.89 14.79 -17.96
N ALA A 194 -5.47 13.68 -17.39
CA ALA A 194 -6.27 12.48 -17.33
C ALA A 194 -6.09 11.74 -16.01
N LEU A 195 -7.18 11.15 -15.51
CA LEU A 195 -7.18 10.18 -14.42
C LEU A 195 -7.81 8.87 -14.93
N ASN A 196 -7.02 7.81 -14.95
CA ASN A 196 -7.44 6.50 -15.45
C ASN A 196 -7.43 5.48 -14.31
N ILE A 197 -8.62 4.97 -14.00
CA ILE A 197 -8.92 3.92 -13.00
C ILE A 197 -9.79 2.87 -13.70
N ASN A 198 -9.39 2.46 -14.90
CA ASN A 198 -10.18 1.63 -15.81
C ASN A 198 -9.38 0.52 -16.53
N THR A 199 -8.26 0.10 -15.97
CA THR A 199 -7.38 -0.91 -16.57
C THR A 199 -7.88 -2.35 -16.39
N ASN A 200 -8.56 -2.64 -15.28
CA ASN A 200 -9.08 -3.97 -14.93
C ASN A 200 -10.60 -3.93 -14.69
N THR A 201 -11.28 -5.08 -14.78
CA THR A 201 -12.76 -5.14 -14.70
C THR A 201 -13.32 -4.80 -13.32
N ASP A 202 -12.59 -5.16 -12.26
CA ASP A 202 -13.06 -5.07 -10.87
C ASP A 202 -12.50 -3.82 -10.15
N GLN A 203 -11.74 -3.02 -10.90
CA GLN A 203 -11.11 -1.81 -10.41
C GLN A 203 -12.16 -0.80 -9.96
N LYS A 204 -11.92 -0.06 -8.88
CA LYS A 204 -12.90 0.91 -8.39
C LYS A 204 -12.30 2.18 -7.82
N ALA A 205 -13.10 3.24 -7.91
CA ALA A 205 -12.90 4.47 -7.17
C ALA A 205 -14.00 4.58 -6.10
N VAL A 206 -13.59 4.66 -4.83
CA VAL A 206 -14.48 4.78 -3.67
C VAL A 206 -14.22 6.14 -3.02
N VAL A 207 -15.26 6.98 -2.96
CA VAL A 207 -15.19 8.34 -2.40
C VAL A 207 -16.20 8.55 -1.29
N ASP A 208 -15.74 9.13 -0.19
CA ASP A 208 -16.55 9.43 0.99
C ASP A 208 -17.21 10.83 0.95
N ASN A 209 -17.03 11.53 -0.17
CA ASN A 209 -17.57 12.84 -0.47
C ASN A 209 -17.61 12.92 -2.01
N ASP A 210 -17.28 14.05 -2.64
CA ASP A 210 -17.54 14.21 -4.06
C ASP A 210 -16.39 13.79 -5.00
N LEU A 211 -16.79 13.50 -6.23
CA LEU A 211 -15.96 13.64 -7.41
C LEU A 211 -16.31 14.97 -8.07
N GLU A 212 -15.40 15.95 -8.03
CA GLU A 212 -15.60 17.26 -8.66
C GLU A 212 -14.59 17.51 -9.78
N ILE A 213 -15.09 17.99 -10.92
CA ILE A 213 -14.28 18.52 -12.01
C ILE A 213 -14.54 20.01 -12.24
N LYS A 214 -13.47 20.80 -12.19
CA LYS A 214 -13.43 22.23 -12.49
C LYS A 214 -12.43 22.57 -13.60
N ALA A 215 -11.43 21.71 -13.81
CA ALA A 215 -10.46 21.84 -14.91
C ALA A 215 -11.13 21.73 -16.28
N GLN A 216 -10.57 22.39 -17.29
CA GLN A 216 -10.95 22.15 -18.69
C GLN A 216 -10.05 21.07 -19.30
N TYR A 217 -10.46 20.47 -20.43
CA TYR A 217 -9.68 19.48 -21.19
C TYR A 217 -9.16 18.31 -20.34
N THR A 218 -9.98 17.85 -19.39
CA THR A 218 -9.61 16.79 -18.47
C THR A 218 -10.52 15.58 -18.63
N ASP A 219 -9.90 14.41 -18.76
CA ASP A 219 -10.62 13.13 -18.90
C ASP A 219 -10.48 12.29 -17.63
N ILE A 220 -11.58 11.92 -17.01
CA ILE A 220 -11.61 11.00 -15.87
C ILE A 220 -12.31 9.72 -16.31
N ASN A 221 -11.57 8.61 -16.35
CA ASN A 221 -12.08 7.30 -16.75
C ASN A 221 -12.05 6.36 -15.55
N ILE A 222 -13.22 5.88 -15.12
CA ILE A 222 -13.39 5.03 -13.94
C ILE A 222 -14.13 3.76 -14.35
N LYS A 223 -13.65 2.60 -13.92
CA LYS A 223 -14.35 1.34 -14.16
C LYS A 223 -15.65 1.26 -13.37
N ASN A 224 -15.54 1.22 -12.04
CA ASN A 224 -16.65 1.14 -11.10
C ASN A 224 -16.54 2.32 -10.11
N PHE A 225 -17.62 3.08 -9.92
CA PHE A 225 -17.63 4.26 -9.05
C PHE A 225 -18.54 4.07 -7.84
N PHE A 226 -18.04 4.37 -6.64
CA PHE A 226 -18.82 4.29 -5.39
C PHE A 226 -18.68 5.59 -4.60
N GLY A 227 -19.68 6.47 -4.71
CA GLY A 227 -19.89 7.56 -3.77
C GLY A 227 -20.70 7.06 -2.59
N ILE A 228 -20.04 6.86 -1.44
CA ILE A 228 -20.58 6.06 -0.33
C ILE A 228 -21.28 6.85 0.78
N ASN A 229 -21.22 8.18 0.74
CA ASN A 229 -21.69 9.04 1.82
C ASN A 229 -23.04 9.71 1.49
N GLU A 230 -24.01 9.57 2.38
CA GLU A 230 -25.35 10.16 2.26
C GLU A 230 -25.60 11.33 3.24
N TYR A 231 -24.68 11.61 4.16
CA TYR A 231 -24.95 12.53 5.27
C TYR A 231 -25.21 13.96 4.79
N THR A 232 -26.33 14.52 5.24
CA THR A 232 -26.67 15.93 5.17
C THR A 232 -26.36 16.60 6.51
N VAL A 233 -25.96 17.87 6.46
CA VAL A 233 -25.33 18.63 7.57
C VAL A 233 -26.25 18.84 8.81
N SER A 234 -27.40 18.18 8.90
CA SER A 234 -28.29 18.26 10.07
C SER A 234 -27.85 17.42 11.28
N ASP A 235 -26.87 16.52 11.14
CA ASP A 235 -26.39 15.71 12.27
C ASP A 235 -25.42 16.52 13.15
N ALA A 236 -25.97 17.03 14.26
CA ALA A 236 -25.39 18.00 15.20
C ALA A 236 -24.15 17.53 16.00
N LEU A 237 -23.32 16.64 15.46
CA LEU A 237 -22.00 16.36 16.00
C LEU A 237 -20.98 17.28 15.31
N ARG A 238 -20.69 18.39 15.99
CA ARG A 238 -19.65 19.38 15.66
C ARG A 238 -18.38 18.71 15.10
N GLY A 239 -17.98 19.09 13.88
CA GLY A 239 -16.67 18.73 13.34
C GLY A 239 -16.47 19.11 11.87
N GLU A 240 -17.26 18.54 10.95
CA GLU A 240 -16.88 18.62 9.53
C GLU A 240 -17.97 19.19 8.63
N LYS A 241 -18.07 20.53 8.57
CA LYS A 241 -18.77 21.23 7.47
C LYS A 241 -18.21 20.87 6.08
N ILE A 242 -17.15 20.08 5.99
CA ILE A 242 -16.38 19.79 4.77
C ILE A 242 -16.74 18.40 4.20
N ARG A 243 -17.25 17.47 5.02
CA ARG A 243 -17.71 16.15 4.59
C ARG A 243 -19.19 16.21 4.24
N LYS A 244 -19.49 16.44 2.96
CA LYS A 244 -20.86 16.48 2.45
C LYS A 244 -21.07 15.25 1.57
N SER A 245 -22.26 14.68 1.66
CA SER A 245 -22.92 13.89 0.63
C SER A 245 -22.12 13.64 -0.67
N SER A 246 -21.84 12.38 -1.01
CA SER A 246 -20.99 11.98 -2.13
C SER A 246 -21.70 11.99 -3.49
N SER A 247 -21.56 13.09 -4.23
CA SER A 247 -22.10 13.29 -5.59
C SER A 247 -21.01 13.44 -6.65
N ILE A 248 -21.40 13.42 -7.92
CA ILE A 248 -20.57 13.85 -9.05
C ILE A 248 -20.90 15.30 -9.39
N ILE A 249 -19.90 16.18 -9.39
CA ILE A 249 -20.06 17.62 -9.60
C ILE A 249 -19.22 18.08 -10.78
N VAL A 250 -19.86 18.80 -11.70
CA VAL A 250 -19.24 19.36 -12.89
C VAL A 250 -19.37 20.87 -12.89
N ASN A 251 -18.28 21.55 -12.56
CA ASN A 251 -18.21 23.01 -12.38
C ASN A 251 -17.53 23.76 -13.54
N ASN A 252 -17.28 23.07 -14.65
CA ASN A 252 -16.59 23.53 -15.86
C ASN A 252 -17.51 23.54 -17.10
N GLN A 253 -18.57 24.35 -17.06
CA GLN A 253 -19.57 24.49 -18.15
C GLN A 253 -18.91 24.59 -19.54
N ASN A 254 -19.49 23.90 -20.53
CA ASN A 254 -19.03 23.91 -21.92
C ASN A 254 -17.53 23.57 -22.12
N SER A 255 -16.92 22.84 -21.18
CA SER A 255 -15.54 22.40 -21.33
C SER A 255 -15.44 21.10 -22.11
N ASN A 256 -14.31 20.90 -22.80
CA ASN A 256 -13.97 19.63 -23.45
C ASN A 256 -13.45 18.60 -22.43
N SER A 257 -14.14 18.46 -21.30
CA SER A 257 -13.79 17.52 -20.23
C SER A 257 -14.81 16.40 -20.19
N ASN A 258 -14.39 15.21 -19.77
CA ASN A 258 -15.26 14.04 -19.73
C ASN A 258 -15.07 13.28 -18.42
N ILE A 259 -16.18 12.75 -17.90
CA ILE A 259 -16.17 11.74 -16.83
C ILE A 259 -16.86 10.51 -17.41
N ILE A 260 -16.13 9.41 -17.55
CA ILE A 260 -16.65 8.16 -18.09
C ILE A 260 -16.65 7.12 -16.98
N ILE A 261 -17.83 6.60 -16.66
CA ILE A 261 -17.98 5.45 -15.77
C ILE A 261 -18.38 4.24 -16.63
N GLU A 262 -17.49 3.25 -16.66
CA GLU A 262 -17.54 2.20 -17.67
C GLU A 262 -18.48 1.05 -17.34
N ASN A 263 -18.64 0.68 -16.06
CA ASN A 263 -19.35 -0.53 -15.66
C ASN A 263 -20.55 -0.26 -14.76
N GLU A 264 -20.32 0.24 -13.55
CA GLU A 264 -21.36 0.49 -12.55
C GLU A 264 -21.06 1.74 -11.71
N ALA A 265 -22.12 2.33 -11.17
CA ALA A 265 -22.01 3.46 -10.25
C ALA A 265 -23.04 3.37 -9.12
N TYR A 266 -22.60 3.62 -7.89
CA TYR A 266 -23.47 3.80 -6.74
C TYR A 266 -23.21 5.19 -6.16
N ILE A 267 -24.21 6.07 -6.21
CA ILE A 267 -24.07 7.48 -5.83
C ILE A 267 -25.07 7.77 -4.71
N ALA A 268 -24.59 7.62 -3.46
CA ALA A 268 -25.40 7.81 -2.26
C ALA A 268 -25.81 9.28 -2.03
N GLY A 269 -24.98 10.21 -2.52
CA GLY A 269 -25.12 11.63 -2.26
C GLY A 269 -25.81 12.42 -3.36
N VAL A 270 -26.25 13.62 -2.97
CA VAL A 270 -26.65 14.73 -3.82
C VAL A 270 -25.78 15.98 -3.61
N ALA A 271 -25.75 16.84 -4.64
CA ALA A 271 -25.02 18.09 -4.63
C ALA A 271 -25.69 19.17 -3.78
N HIS A 272 -24.91 20.21 -3.48
CA HIS A 272 -25.37 21.38 -2.73
C HIS A 272 -24.98 22.66 -3.49
N ILE A 273 -25.86 23.65 -3.46
CA ILE A 273 -25.56 25.00 -3.96
C ILE A 273 -25.05 25.83 -2.80
N ASN A 274 -23.90 26.45 -3.00
CA ASN A 274 -23.30 27.37 -2.03
C ASN A 274 -24.07 28.69 -2.00
N THR A 275 -25.08 28.78 -1.13
CA THR A 275 -25.87 29.97 -0.83
C THR A 275 -25.37 30.65 0.44
N GLU A 276 -25.61 31.96 0.60
CA GLU A 276 -25.21 32.69 1.81
C GLU A 276 -26.04 32.22 3.01
N GLY A 277 -25.37 31.78 4.07
CA GLY A 277 -26.00 31.21 5.26
C GLY A 277 -26.06 29.69 5.17
N ASP A 278 -27.27 29.16 4.98
CA ASP A 278 -27.48 27.72 4.80
C ASP A 278 -27.34 27.35 3.32
N GLU A 279 -26.63 26.27 3.04
CA GLU A 279 -26.53 25.72 1.70
C GLU A 279 -27.82 25.04 1.27
N TYR A 280 -28.17 25.18 0.00
CA TYR A 280 -29.32 24.50 -0.56
C TYR A 280 -28.96 23.09 -1.04
N GLN A 281 -29.51 22.07 -0.39
CA GLN A 281 -29.46 20.68 -0.88
C GLN A 281 -30.27 20.54 -2.18
N THR A 282 -29.65 20.09 -3.26
CA THR A 282 -30.33 19.81 -4.53
C THR A 282 -30.95 18.41 -4.54
N GLY A 283 -31.65 18.08 -5.63
CA GLY A 283 -32.11 16.73 -5.93
C GLY A 283 -31.18 15.97 -6.89
N GLU A 284 -29.94 16.40 -7.12
CA GLU A 284 -29.04 15.88 -8.16
C GLU A 284 -27.89 15.04 -7.58
N SER A 285 -27.75 13.79 -8.00
CA SER A 285 -26.54 12.98 -7.75
C SER A 285 -25.43 13.22 -8.78
N VAL A 286 -25.82 13.67 -9.98
CA VAL A 286 -24.89 14.24 -10.97
C VAL A 286 -25.32 15.67 -11.20
N ALA A 287 -24.55 16.62 -10.67
CA ALA A 287 -24.85 18.04 -10.75
C ALA A 287 -23.91 18.73 -11.72
N VAL A 288 -24.48 19.46 -12.67
CA VAL A 288 -23.73 20.26 -13.64
C VAL A 288 -24.09 21.72 -13.43
N LYS A 289 -23.07 22.56 -13.27
CA LYS A 289 -23.24 23.99 -13.04
C LYS A 289 -24.18 24.58 -14.10
N GLY A 290 -25.18 25.34 -13.65
CA GLY A 290 -26.21 25.94 -14.50
C GLY A 290 -27.52 25.15 -14.56
N ASN A 291 -27.51 23.83 -14.40
CA ASN A 291 -28.74 23.03 -14.43
C ASN A 291 -29.64 23.27 -13.21
N TYR A 292 -29.08 23.78 -12.11
CA TYR A 292 -29.80 24.16 -10.91
C TYR A 292 -30.89 25.23 -11.15
N ASN A 293 -30.88 25.90 -12.32
CA ASN A 293 -31.98 26.76 -12.77
C ASN A 293 -33.35 26.05 -12.76
N ALA A 294 -33.38 24.71 -12.82
CA ALA A 294 -34.62 23.96 -12.63
C ALA A 294 -35.34 24.32 -11.32
N TYR A 295 -34.61 24.55 -10.23
CA TYR A 295 -35.21 24.81 -8.92
C TYR A 295 -35.71 26.25 -8.74
N SER A 296 -35.54 27.14 -9.72
CA SER A 296 -36.04 28.52 -9.65
C SER A 296 -37.27 28.75 -10.54
N VAL A 297 -37.78 27.70 -11.20
CA VAL A 297 -38.90 27.80 -12.13
C VAL A 297 -40.07 26.95 -11.66
N PRO A 298 -41.26 27.52 -11.40
CA PRO A 298 -42.46 26.74 -11.07
C PRO A 298 -42.88 25.88 -12.26
N GLN A 299 -43.19 24.61 -11.97
CA GLN A 299 -43.79 23.66 -12.91
C GLN A 299 -45.25 23.38 -12.57
N SER A 300 -45.68 23.72 -11.35
CA SER A 300 -47.07 23.61 -10.91
C SER A 300 -47.45 24.76 -9.96
N ASP A 301 -48.75 25.05 -9.85
CA ASP A 301 -49.27 26.01 -8.87
C ASP A 301 -49.04 25.58 -7.41
N SER A 302 -48.72 24.30 -7.18
CA SER A 302 -48.40 23.77 -5.86
C SER A 302 -46.93 23.93 -5.46
N ASP A 303 -46.06 24.33 -6.38
CA ASP A 303 -44.63 24.50 -6.10
C ASP A 303 -44.44 25.69 -5.17
N GLN A 304 -43.77 25.45 -4.04
CA GLN A 304 -43.40 26.48 -3.08
C GLN A 304 -41.91 26.78 -3.18
N PHE A 305 -41.54 28.03 -2.97
CA PHE A 305 -40.15 28.48 -3.05
C PHE A 305 -39.75 29.19 -1.76
N GLU A 306 -38.49 29.02 -1.39
CA GLU A 306 -37.84 29.63 -0.24
C GLU A 306 -36.61 30.41 -0.70
N TYR A 307 -36.31 31.49 0.01
CA TYR A 307 -35.18 32.35 -0.33
C TYR A 307 -33.90 31.83 0.33
N TYR A 308 -32.94 31.44 -0.50
CA TYR A 308 -31.58 31.06 -0.15
C TYR A 308 -30.63 32.05 -0.82
N ASN A 309 -30.28 33.14 -0.14
CA ASN A 309 -29.57 34.28 -0.73
C ASN A 309 -28.37 33.84 -1.62
N PRO A 310 -28.28 34.29 -2.89
CA PRO A 310 -29.15 35.26 -3.57
C PRO A 310 -30.32 34.65 -4.36
N LEU A 311 -30.57 33.35 -4.23
CA LEU A 311 -31.50 32.59 -5.05
C LEU A 311 -32.86 32.40 -4.36
N GLN A 312 -33.91 32.26 -5.16
CA GLN A 312 -35.20 31.74 -4.73
C GLN A 312 -35.35 30.33 -5.31
N LEU A 313 -35.42 29.33 -4.43
CA LEU A 313 -35.27 27.92 -4.79
C LEU A 313 -36.45 27.08 -4.26
N LEU A 314 -36.75 25.99 -4.97
CA LEU A 314 -37.84 25.08 -4.65
C LEU A 314 -37.72 24.52 -3.23
N LYS A 315 -38.79 24.67 -2.45
CA LYS A 315 -38.95 24.02 -1.15
C LYS A 315 -39.49 22.61 -1.36
N GLY A 316 -38.82 21.61 -0.78
CA GLY A 316 -39.28 20.23 -0.86
C GLY A 316 -38.31 19.23 -0.25
N THR A 317 -38.76 17.99 -0.15
CA THR A 317 -37.93 16.83 0.20
C THR A 317 -37.01 16.45 -0.96
N LEU A 318 -35.98 15.65 -0.68
CA LEU A 318 -35.07 15.14 -1.71
C LEU A 318 -35.80 14.47 -2.90
N PRO A 319 -36.76 13.54 -2.70
CA PRO A 319 -37.54 12.98 -3.81
C PRO A 319 -38.30 14.03 -4.63
N GLN A 320 -38.92 15.02 -3.96
CA GLN A 320 -39.64 16.09 -4.65
C GLN A 320 -38.70 16.94 -5.51
N LYS A 321 -37.52 17.28 -4.97
CA LYS A 321 -36.49 18.04 -5.71
C LYS A 321 -35.95 17.25 -6.90
N SER A 322 -35.67 15.95 -6.74
CA SER A 322 -35.22 15.06 -7.81
C SER A 322 -36.25 14.97 -8.94
N SER A 323 -37.52 14.69 -8.62
CA SER A 323 -38.59 14.62 -9.63
C SER A 323 -38.85 15.97 -10.29
N HIS A 324 -38.76 17.07 -9.55
CA HIS A 324 -38.87 18.42 -10.13
C HIS A 324 -37.74 18.67 -11.13
N PHE A 325 -36.49 18.37 -10.79
CA PHE A 325 -35.35 18.49 -11.71
C PHE A 325 -35.55 17.66 -12.99
N TYR A 326 -35.92 16.39 -12.84
CA TYR A 326 -36.20 15.50 -13.97
C TYR A 326 -37.29 16.05 -14.89
N ASN A 327 -38.44 16.44 -14.33
CA ASN A 327 -39.56 16.96 -15.11
C ASN A 327 -39.23 18.26 -15.82
N TYR A 328 -38.38 19.11 -15.23
CA TYR A 328 -37.96 20.36 -15.85
C TYR A 328 -37.14 20.13 -17.13
N TRP A 329 -36.25 19.13 -17.12
CA TRP A 329 -35.22 18.93 -18.15
C TRP A 329 -35.51 17.81 -19.15
N LYS A 330 -36.39 16.84 -18.84
CA LYS A 330 -36.65 15.67 -19.71
C LYS A 330 -37.03 16.00 -21.16
N ASP A 331 -37.68 17.15 -21.37
CA ASP A 331 -38.14 17.62 -22.68
C ASP A 331 -37.21 18.71 -23.28
N LYS A 332 -36.09 19.03 -22.62
CA LYS A 332 -35.14 20.09 -22.97
C LYS A 332 -33.73 19.51 -23.16
N LEU A 333 -33.62 18.49 -24.01
CA LEU A 333 -32.36 17.75 -24.22
C LEU A 333 -31.47 18.36 -25.32
N THR A 334 -32.02 19.25 -26.16
CA THR A 334 -31.30 19.86 -27.29
C THR A 334 -31.71 21.31 -27.52
N GLY A 335 -30.83 22.15 -28.07
CA GLY A 335 -31.07 23.56 -28.39
C GLY A 335 -30.52 24.55 -27.35
N ASP A 336 -30.79 25.84 -27.55
CA ASP A 336 -30.15 26.94 -26.78
C ASP A 336 -30.52 26.96 -25.28
N ASN A 337 -31.62 26.30 -24.89
CA ASN A 337 -32.09 26.16 -23.50
C ASN A 337 -32.11 24.69 -23.05
N SER A 338 -31.12 23.90 -23.50
CA SER A 338 -31.02 22.49 -23.14
C SER A 338 -30.21 22.25 -21.87
N VAL A 339 -30.44 21.08 -21.28
CA VAL A 339 -29.68 20.59 -20.13
C VAL A 339 -28.22 20.31 -20.53
N ASP A 340 -27.27 20.70 -19.70
CA ASP A 340 -25.85 20.34 -19.89
C ASP A 340 -25.54 19.05 -19.11
N CYS A 341 -24.97 18.05 -19.76
CA CYS A 341 -24.52 16.81 -19.10
C CYS A 341 -23.09 16.89 -18.57
N GLY A 342 -22.38 17.99 -18.83
CA GLY A 342 -21.05 18.23 -18.28
C GLY A 342 -19.98 17.24 -18.76
N GLY A 343 -20.25 16.49 -19.83
CA GLY A 343 -19.37 15.43 -20.31
C GLY A 343 -19.44 14.12 -19.51
N VAL A 344 -20.38 13.99 -18.56
CA VAL A 344 -20.58 12.74 -17.80
C VAL A 344 -21.22 11.68 -18.70
N THR A 345 -20.62 10.49 -18.75
CA THR A 345 -21.07 9.35 -19.56
C THR A 345 -21.17 8.10 -18.69
N PHE A 346 -22.31 7.43 -18.75
CA PHE A 346 -22.50 6.09 -18.19
C PHE A 346 -22.65 5.09 -19.33
N ASN A 347 -21.72 4.14 -19.44
CA ASN A 347 -21.78 3.13 -20.50
C ASN A 347 -22.92 2.12 -20.27
N TYR A 348 -23.26 1.82 -19.02
CA TYR A 348 -24.36 0.92 -18.63
C TYR A 348 -25.27 1.55 -17.58
N ILE A 349 -26.22 2.38 -18.01
CA ILE A 349 -27.16 3.07 -17.11
C ILE A 349 -28.01 2.16 -16.22
N ASN A 350 -28.22 0.91 -16.62
CA ASN A 350 -28.97 -0.07 -15.81
C ASN A 350 -28.18 -0.54 -14.58
N ASN A 351 -26.87 -0.28 -14.54
CA ASN A 351 -25.99 -0.58 -13.40
C ASN A 351 -25.63 0.71 -12.62
N VAL A 352 -26.41 1.77 -12.81
CA VAL A 352 -26.23 3.04 -12.10
C VAL A 352 -27.36 3.18 -11.10
N HIS A 353 -26.98 3.31 -9.83
CA HIS A 353 -27.86 3.46 -8.69
C HIS A 353 -27.56 4.81 -8.03
N SER A 354 -28.58 5.65 -7.87
CA SER A 354 -28.41 7.00 -7.33
C SER A 354 -29.56 7.42 -6.44
N ASN A 355 -29.24 8.20 -5.41
CA ASN A 355 -30.21 8.75 -4.47
C ASN A 355 -30.95 9.98 -5.04
N GLY A 356 -30.31 10.70 -5.97
CA GLY A 356 -30.85 11.85 -6.69
C GLY A 356 -30.88 11.64 -8.20
N ALA A 357 -31.39 12.66 -8.90
CA ALA A 357 -31.49 12.72 -10.34
C ALA A 357 -30.11 12.70 -11.02
N LEU A 358 -30.11 12.22 -12.26
CA LEU A 358 -28.93 12.07 -13.12
C LEU A 358 -29.12 12.88 -14.39
N VAL A 359 -28.06 13.56 -14.81
CA VAL A 359 -27.88 14.07 -16.18
C VAL A 359 -26.60 13.46 -16.76
N TYR A 360 -26.69 12.85 -17.94
CA TYR A 360 -25.57 12.09 -18.50
C TYR A 360 -25.70 11.91 -20.02
N LYS A 361 -24.63 11.41 -20.64
CA LYS A 361 -24.64 10.81 -21.98
C LYS A 361 -24.77 9.29 -21.87
N ASN A 362 -25.68 8.72 -22.64
CA ASN A 362 -25.77 7.27 -22.80
C ASN A 362 -24.62 6.72 -23.69
N SER A 363 -24.58 5.40 -23.88
CA SER A 363 -23.57 4.74 -24.72
C SER A 363 -23.59 5.18 -26.20
N SER A 364 -24.72 5.70 -26.68
CA SER A 364 -24.87 6.29 -28.03
C SER A 364 -24.52 7.79 -28.07
N ARG A 365 -24.01 8.34 -26.96
CA ARG A 365 -23.64 9.75 -26.76
C ARG A 365 -24.81 10.74 -26.80
N ASN A 366 -26.05 10.26 -26.63
CA ASN A 366 -27.22 11.12 -26.49
C ASN A 366 -27.34 11.58 -25.03
N ILE A 367 -27.72 12.84 -24.84
CA ILE A 367 -28.00 13.41 -23.53
C ILE A 367 -29.33 12.85 -23.02
N GLU A 368 -29.35 12.39 -21.77
CA GLU A 368 -30.53 11.91 -21.07
C GLU A 368 -30.57 12.50 -19.66
N VAL A 369 -31.79 12.62 -19.13
CA VAL A 369 -32.05 12.96 -17.74
C VAL A 369 -32.88 11.84 -17.15
N LYS A 370 -32.53 11.40 -15.95
CA LYS A 370 -33.25 10.36 -15.22
C LYS A 370 -33.58 10.86 -13.83
N ASP A 371 -34.80 10.62 -13.40
CA ASP A 371 -35.15 10.77 -11.98
C ASP A 371 -34.34 9.76 -11.14
N SER A 372 -34.28 9.96 -9.84
CA SER A 372 -33.69 9.02 -8.89
C SER A 372 -34.27 7.61 -9.10
N TYR A 373 -33.41 6.60 -8.94
CA TYR A 373 -33.91 5.24 -8.70
C TYR A 373 -34.28 5.18 -7.22
N GLY A 374 -35.56 5.47 -6.96
CA GLY A 374 -36.11 5.67 -5.64
C GLY A 374 -35.60 4.66 -4.61
N ASN A 375 -35.20 5.21 -3.45
CA ASN A 375 -34.81 4.53 -2.22
C ASN A 375 -33.40 3.91 -2.21
N ILE A 376 -32.47 4.62 -1.56
CA ILE A 376 -31.11 4.16 -1.25
C ILE A 376 -31.05 2.75 -0.63
N LYS A 377 -32.12 2.32 0.06
CA LYS A 377 -32.26 0.97 0.62
C LYS A 377 -32.10 -0.13 -0.42
N ASP A 378 -32.36 0.15 -1.70
CA ASP A 378 -32.24 -0.82 -2.78
C ASP A 378 -30.78 -1.22 -3.07
N PHE A 379 -29.81 -0.39 -2.65
CA PHE A 379 -28.38 -0.65 -2.82
C PHE A 379 -27.55 -0.42 -1.54
N GLU A 380 -28.20 -0.30 -0.39
CA GLU A 380 -27.55 -0.03 0.90
C GLU A 380 -26.56 -1.13 1.32
N ASN A 381 -26.86 -2.40 1.03
CA ASN A 381 -25.94 -3.50 1.33
C ASN A 381 -24.59 -3.33 0.63
N THR A 382 -24.60 -2.88 -0.63
CA THR A 382 -23.40 -2.58 -1.41
C THR A 382 -22.66 -1.40 -0.79
N LEU A 383 -23.39 -0.33 -0.40
CA LEU A 383 -22.78 0.83 0.26
C LEU A 383 -22.14 0.46 1.60
N GLU A 384 -22.81 -0.30 2.46
CA GLU A 384 -22.26 -0.75 3.74
C GLU A 384 -20.96 -1.56 3.57
N GLU A 385 -20.90 -2.44 2.57
CA GLU A 385 -19.67 -3.15 2.24
C GLU A 385 -18.55 -2.17 1.89
N LYS A 386 -18.82 -1.21 1.00
CA LYS A 386 -17.82 -0.21 0.59
C LYS A 386 -17.45 0.76 1.70
N ARG A 387 -18.35 1.07 2.63
CA ARG A 387 -18.07 1.83 3.85
C ARG A 387 -17.14 1.08 4.80
N ARG A 388 -17.32 -0.25 4.94
CA ARG A 388 -16.39 -1.11 5.70
C ARG A 388 -15.01 -1.19 5.04
N ASP A 389 -14.96 -1.37 3.72
CA ASP A 389 -13.70 -1.35 2.96
C ASP A 389 -12.99 0.00 3.11
N TYR A 390 -13.73 1.10 3.01
CA TYR A 390 -13.21 2.44 3.21
C TYR A 390 -12.62 2.60 4.62
N ALA A 391 -13.35 2.22 5.67
CA ALA A 391 -12.82 2.28 7.04
C ALA A 391 -11.58 1.39 7.23
N LYS A 392 -11.57 0.19 6.65
CA LYS A 392 -10.43 -0.73 6.67
C LYS A 392 -9.18 -0.08 6.11
N TYR A 393 -9.26 0.46 4.89
CA TYR A 393 -8.07 0.96 4.20
C TYR A 393 -7.71 2.39 4.59
N VAL A 394 -8.70 3.28 4.78
CA VAL A 394 -8.48 4.72 5.01
C VAL A 394 -8.37 5.07 6.50
N TYR A 395 -9.14 4.41 7.38
CA TYR A 395 -9.11 4.70 8.82
C TYR A 395 -8.22 3.72 9.60
N LYS A 396 -8.14 2.46 9.20
CA LYS A 396 -7.36 1.42 9.90
C LYS A 396 -6.10 0.95 9.17
N MET A 397 -5.79 1.55 8.02
CA MET A 397 -4.56 1.27 7.25
C MET A 397 -4.36 -0.23 6.94
N GLY A 398 -5.45 -0.90 6.55
CA GLY A 398 -5.48 -2.33 6.24
C GLY A 398 -5.77 -3.25 7.44
N GLY A 399 -5.82 -2.71 8.65
CA GLY A 399 -6.25 -3.42 9.86
C GLY A 399 -7.75 -3.73 9.87
N ASN A 400 -8.20 -4.52 10.86
CA ASN A 400 -9.62 -4.87 10.99
C ASN A 400 -10.48 -3.61 11.21
N ALA A 401 -11.57 -3.50 10.45
CA ALA A 401 -12.56 -2.44 10.59
C ALA A 401 -13.97 -3.01 10.57
N ASN A 402 -14.90 -2.31 11.21
CA ASN A 402 -16.34 -2.57 11.15
C ASN A 402 -17.09 -1.33 10.64
N ILE A 403 -18.41 -1.43 10.53
CA ILE A 403 -19.23 -0.32 10.03
C ILE A 403 -19.25 0.88 11.00
N ASP A 404 -19.08 0.64 12.30
CA ASP A 404 -19.04 1.72 13.30
C ASP A 404 -17.79 2.59 13.15
N ASP A 405 -16.66 2.02 12.70
CA ASP A 405 -15.46 2.80 12.38
C ASP A 405 -15.74 3.82 11.26
N TYR A 406 -16.63 3.49 10.32
CA TYR A 406 -17.10 4.42 9.30
C TYR A 406 -18.12 5.42 9.86
N ASN A 407 -19.16 4.93 10.55
CA ASN A 407 -20.28 5.74 11.06
C ASN A 407 -19.84 6.74 12.14
N THR A 408 -18.73 6.47 12.83
CA THR A 408 -18.11 7.39 13.79
C THR A 408 -17.09 8.33 13.15
N PHE A 409 -17.10 8.48 11.83
CA PHE A 409 -16.25 9.40 11.08
C PHE A 409 -14.75 9.17 11.33
N GLY A 410 -14.35 7.92 11.50
CA GLY A 410 -12.95 7.61 11.80
C GLY A 410 -12.48 8.19 13.13
N LYS A 411 -13.36 8.41 14.12
CA LYS A 411 -12.97 8.89 15.47
C LYS A 411 -11.84 8.09 16.11
N ASN A 412 -11.78 6.79 15.81
CA ASN A 412 -10.72 5.87 16.26
C ASN A 412 -9.77 5.48 15.12
N ALA A 413 -9.56 6.36 14.15
CA ALA A 413 -8.65 6.12 13.04
C ALA A 413 -7.20 6.04 13.53
N VAL A 414 -6.43 5.13 12.93
CA VAL A 414 -4.99 5.02 13.14
C VAL A 414 -4.31 6.19 12.41
N THR A 415 -3.36 6.85 13.06
CA THR A 415 -2.54 7.89 12.43
C THR A 415 -1.15 7.35 12.15
N VAL A 416 -0.47 7.93 11.17
CA VAL A 416 0.93 7.57 10.88
C VAL A 416 1.83 7.88 12.07
N SER A 417 1.58 8.99 12.78
CA SER A 417 2.30 9.35 14.00
C SER A 417 2.16 8.30 15.10
N ASN A 418 1.01 7.62 15.24
CA ASN A 418 0.86 6.54 16.21
C ASN A 418 1.68 5.30 15.83
N ILE A 419 1.85 5.03 14.53
CA ILE A 419 2.65 3.89 14.04
C ILE A 419 4.14 4.07 14.35
N ILE A 420 4.63 5.30 14.27
CA ILE A 420 6.04 5.64 14.52
C ILE A 420 6.22 6.40 15.83
N GLU A 421 5.29 6.28 16.78
CA GLU A 421 5.26 7.11 17.99
C GLU A 421 6.56 7.04 18.79
N ASN A 422 7.17 5.85 18.83
CA ASN A 422 8.40 5.59 19.58
C ASN A 422 9.66 6.01 18.82
N ILE A 423 9.55 6.63 17.63
CA ILE A 423 10.73 7.18 16.96
C ILE A 423 11.44 8.22 17.83
N ASN A 424 10.70 8.97 18.66
CA ASN A 424 11.29 9.95 19.59
C ASN A 424 12.03 9.32 20.78
N VAL A 425 12.00 7.99 20.94
CA VAL A 425 12.74 7.27 21.99
C VAL A 425 14.23 7.15 21.65
N ILE A 426 14.59 7.21 20.37
CA ILE A 426 15.99 7.13 19.93
C ILE A 426 16.71 8.43 20.28
N SER A 427 17.94 8.34 20.80
CA SER A 427 18.69 9.50 21.33
C SER A 427 19.20 10.45 20.24
N GLU A 428 19.39 9.94 19.04
CA GLU A 428 19.91 10.67 17.89
C GLU A 428 19.42 10.07 16.57
N ASN A 429 19.51 10.83 15.48
CA ASN A 429 19.17 10.31 14.16
C ASN A 429 20.07 9.10 13.83
N TYR A 430 19.45 7.98 13.46
CA TYR A 430 20.14 6.77 13.05
C TYR A 430 20.23 6.73 11.52
N ASP A 431 21.44 6.64 10.97
CA ASP A 431 21.68 6.47 9.53
C ASP A 431 22.69 5.33 9.33
N SER A 432 22.18 4.20 8.85
CA SER A 432 22.98 3.05 8.45
C SER A 432 22.88 2.84 6.94
N LYS A 433 23.65 1.87 6.43
CA LYS A 433 23.69 1.55 5.00
C LYS A 433 22.29 1.40 4.39
N ASN A 434 21.39 0.69 5.06
CA ASN A 434 20.08 0.29 4.54
C ASN A 434 18.89 0.87 5.33
N SER A 435 19.09 1.66 6.39
CA SER A 435 17.99 2.24 7.15
C SER A 435 18.30 3.64 7.68
N ILE A 436 17.29 4.51 7.71
CA ILE A 436 17.35 5.85 8.28
C ILE A 436 16.17 6.04 9.21
N PHE A 437 16.44 6.39 10.46
CA PHE A 437 15.43 6.83 11.43
C PHE A 437 15.76 8.25 11.87
N SER A 438 14.92 9.22 11.49
CA SER A 438 15.14 10.63 11.77
C SER A 438 14.07 11.21 12.70
N ILE A 439 14.51 11.77 13.83
CA ILE A 439 13.64 12.40 14.83
C ILE A 439 13.36 13.86 14.50
N ASN A 440 14.36 14.58 13.99
CA ASN A 440 14.33 16.05 13.93
C ASN A 440 14.87 16.64 12.63
N LYS A 441 15.36 15.82 11.70
CA LYS A 441 15.84 16.30 10.39
C LYS A 441 14.95 15.82 9.23
N PRO A 442 14.50 16.72 8.35
CA PRO A 442 13.98 16.36 7.05
C PRO A 442 14.97 15.49 6.27
N ILE A 443 14.46 14.69 5.33
CA ILE A 443 15.28 13.82 4.50
C ILE A 443 15.15 14.29 3.05
N VAL A 444 16.28 14.46 2.37
CA VAL A 444 16.34 14.79 0.95
C VAL A 444 17.01 13.66 0.19
N ILE A 445 16.27 13.05 -0.75
CA ILE A 445 16.80 12.08 -1.71
C ILE A 445 17.02 12.82 -3.02
N CYS A 446 18.28 13.01 -3.40
CA CYS A 446 18.66 13.87 -4.52
C CYS A 446 19.23 13.06 -5.68
N GLY A 447 18.55 13.11 -6.82
CA GLY A 447 18.92 12.48 -8.08
C GLY A 447 19.59 13.43 -9.07
N ASN A 448 19.84 12.90 -10.27
CA ASN A 448 20.17 13.74 -11.43
C ASN A 448 18.94 14.61 -11.81
N ASN A 449 19.10 15.73 -12.50
CA ASN A 449 17.97 16.61 -12.88
C ASN A 449 17.15 17.15 -11.69
N SER A 450 17.78 17.28 -10.52
CA SER A 450 17.18 17.95 -9.36
C SER A 450 16.92 19.43 -9.66
N SER A 451 15.87 19.98 -9.06
CA SER A 451 15.48 21.39 -9.20
C SER A 451 16.53 22.36 -8.65
N LYS A 452 17.36 21.89 -7.73
CA LYS A 452 18.50 22.61 -7.15
C LYS A 452 19.60 21.65 -6.69
N GLU A 453 20.74 22.22 -6.33
CA GLU A 453 21.82 21.51 -5.65
C GLU A 453 21.56 21.44 -4.14
N TYR A 454 21.96 20.33 -3.52
CA TYR A 454 21.86 20.09 -2.09
C TYR A 454 23.24 19.79 -1.51
N GLU A 455 23.51 20.32 -0.32
CA GLU A 455 24.75 20.16 0.41
C GLU A 455 24.79 18.78 1.08
N LYS A 456 25.86 18.02 0.83
CA LYS A 456 25.99 16.64 1.33
C LYS A 456 26.07 16.53 2.86
N ASN A 457 26.65 17.55 3.51
CA ASN A 457 26.90 17.57 4.96
C ASN A 457 26.05 18.65 5.66
N SER A 458 24.81 18.85 5.20
CA SER A 458 23.94 19.87 5.77
C SER A 458 23.55 19.53 7.21
N GLU A 459 23.57 20.54 8.09
CA GLU A 459 22.98 20.38 9.41
C GLU A 459 21.44 20.39 9.37
N ALA A 460 20.84 20.94 8.31
CA ALA A 460 19.41 21.16 8.18
C ALA A 460 18.61 19.93 7.74
N TYR A 461 19.23 18.96 7.07
CA TYR A 461 18.58 17.75 6.56
C TYR A 461 19.56 16.58 6.43
N ILE A 462 19.04 15.35 6.39
CA ILE A 462 19.81 14.16 6.03
C ILE A 462 19.80 14.03 4.50
N TYR A 463 20.98 13.96 3.89
CA TYR A 463 21.17 13.88 2.45
C TYR A 463 21.38 12.43 1.98
N VAL A 464 20.52 11.95 1.08
CA VAL A 464 20.63 10.65 0.43
C VAL A 464 20.98 10.86 -1.04
N ASN A 465 22.17 10.41 -1.44
CA ASN A 465 22.68 10.60 -2.80
C ASN A 465 22.16 9.54 -3.77
N ALA A 466 21.26 9.92 -4.68
CA ALA A 466 20.79 9.13 -5.81
C ALA A 466 21.40 9.58 -7.17
N LYS A 467 22.30 10.58 -7.17
CA LYS A 467 23.02 11.00 -8.38
C LYS A 467 23.87 9.86 -8.95
N ASP A 468 24.26 10.01 -10.21
CA ASP A 468 24.98 8.99 -10.99
C ASP A 468 24.16 7.69 -11.16
N ASN A 469 22.83 7.82 -11.21
CA ASN A 469 21.86 6.72 -11.37
C ASN A 469 22.00 5.63 -10.29
N LYS A 470 22.33 6.02 -9.06
CA LYS A 470 22.45 5.10 -7.94
C LYS A 470 21.06 4.66 -7.49
N ASN A 471 20.86 3.34 -7.44
CA ASN A 471 19.68 2.75 -6.82
C ASN A 471 19.78 2.88 -5.31
N ILE A 472 18.72 3.41 -4.69
CA ILE A 472 18.60 3.55 -3.25
C ILE A 472 17.82 2.36 -2.72
N THR A 473 18.43 1.62 -1.79
CA THR A 473 17.83 0.45 -1.16
C THR A 473 17.77 0.71 0.35
N LYS A 474 16.66 1.29 0.84
CA LYS A 474 16.57 1.75 2.23
C LYS A 474 15.17 1.64 2.84
N VAL A 475 15.10 1.47 4.15
CA VAL A 475 13.94 1.78 4.98
C VAL A 475 14.13 3.19 5.56
N ILE A 476 13.23 4.11 5.25
CA ILE A 476 13.25 5.48 5.78
C ILE A 476 12.05 5.67 6.70
N VAL A 477 12.29 6.06 7.94
CA VAL A 477 11.27 6.38 8.95
C VAL A 477 11.59 7.75 9.55
N THR A 478 10.63 8.67 9.56
CA THR A 478 10.90 10.02 10.08
C THR A 478 9.64 10.75 10.57
N ASN A 479 9.80 11.61 11.57
CA ASN A 479 8.74 12.55 11.96
C ASN A 479 8.71 13.82 11.08
N GLN A 480 9.68 13.97 10.18
CA GLN A 480 9.90 15.15 9.36
C GLN A 480 9.55 14.90 7.89
N ASN A 481 9.53 15.97 7.10
CA ASN A 481 9.26 15.88 5.66
C ASN A 481 10.33 15.08 4.91
N VAL A 482 9.90 14.41 3.85
CA VAL A 482 10.76 13.74 2.88
C VAL A 482 10.63 14.45 1.54
N THR A 483 11.74 14.83 0.94
CA THR A 483 11.79 15.40 -0.41
C THR A 483 12.56 14.46 -1.33
N ILE A 484 11.99 14.13 -2.48
CA ILE A 484 12.64 13.42 -3.58
C ILE A 484 12.78 14.40 -4.73
N ASP A 485 14.01 14.71 -5.12
CA ASP A 485 14.29 15.75 -6.12
C ASP A 485 15.17 15.22 -7.26
N GLY A 486 14.61 15.12 -8.46
CA GLY A 486 15.26 14.59 -9.66
C GLY A 486 15.02 13.10 -9.91
N ASP A 487 15.89 12.48 -10.70
CA ASP A 487 15.86 11.06 -11.09
C ASP A 487 16.24 10.16 -9.92
N VAL A 488 15.28 9.39 -9.40
CA VAL A 488 15.48 8.55 -8.22
C VAL A 488 14.87 7.18 -8.43
N ASN A 489 15.69 6.14 -8.25
CA ASN A 489 15.23 4.75 -8.15
C ASN A 489 15.32 4.31 -6.69
N PHE A 490 14.19 4.28 -5.99
CA PHE A 490 14.11 3.92 -4.58
C PHE A 490 13.38 2.59 -4.41
N ARG A 491 14.01 1.65 -3.70
CA ARG A 491 13.46 0.34 -3.35
C ARG A 491 13.48 0.17 -1.82
N GLY A 492 12.32 -0.02 -1.22
CA GLY A 492 12.16 -0.14 0.23
C GLY A 492 10.95 0.63 0.77
N ASN A 493 11.06 1.23 1.94
CA ASN A 493 9.95 1.90 2.63
C ASN A 493 10.23 3.38 2.81
N ILE A 494 9.17 4.19 2.75
CA ILE A 494 9.16 5.58 3.21
C ILE A 494 7.96 5.72 4.13
N ILE A 495 8.23 5.87 5.43
CA ILE A 495 7.22 6.11 6.47
C ILE A 495 7.53 7.48 7.07
N THR A 496 6.69 8.47 6.82
CA THR A 496 6.86 9.81 7.36
C THR A 496 5.58 10.30 8.01
N SER A 497 5.64 10.91 9.20
CA SER A 497 4.49 11.66 9.72
C SER A 497 4.32 13.04 9.06
N GLY A 498 5.34 13.51 8.34
CA GLY A 498 5.34 14.75 7.58
C GLY A 498 4.88 14.58 6.13
N ASN A 499 5.20 15.57 5.31
CA ASN A 499 4.87 15.58 3.89
C ASN A 499 5.89 14.79 3.06
N LEU A 500 5.43 14.24 1.93
CA LEU A 500 6.27 13.74 0.85
C LEU A 500 6.19 14.69 -0.34
N GLU A 501 7.30 15.31 -0.70
CA GLU A 501 7.41 16.18 -1.87
C GLU A 501 8.26 15.50 -2.94
N ILE A 502 7.69 15.27 -4.12
CA ILE A 502 8.38 14.75 -5.29
C ILE A 502 8.46 15.86 -6.33
N LYS A 503 9.67 16.23 -6.71
CA LYS A 503 9.90 17.34 -7.64
C LYS A 503 11.15 17.15 -8.50
N GLY A 504 11.37 18.14 -9.36
CA GLY A 504 12.45 18.12 -10.33
C GLY A 504 11.99 17.46 -11.63
N ASN A 505 12.62 17.82 -12.74
CA ASN A 505 12.18 17.39 -14.07
C ASN A 505 12.51 15.93 -14.41
N GLY A 506 12.85 15.12 -13.41
CA GLY A 506 13.27 13.72 -13.55
C GLY A 506 12.13 12.70 -13.45
N THR A 507 12.53 11.43 -13.36
CA THR A 507 11.68 10.27 -13.16
C THR A 507 11.96 9.62 -11.80
N VAL A 508 10.92 9.48 -10.98
CA VAL A 508 10.99 8.83 -9.69
C VAL A 508 10.31 7.47 -9.76
N ASN A 509 11.04 6.42 -9.38
CA ASN A 509 10.55 5.05 -9.26
C ASN A 509 10.59 4.65 -7.79
N LEU A 510 9.42 4.45 -7.18
CA LEU A 510 9.26 3.96 -5.81
C LEU A 510 8.78 2.52 -5.85
N TYR A 511 9.59 1.59 -5.34
CA TYR A 511 9.29 0.17 -5.32
C TYR A 511 9.28 -0.34 -3.88
N TYR A 512 8.08 -0.57 -3.34
CA TYR A 512 7.94 -1.28 -2.08
C TYR A 512 8.27 -2.77 -2.28
N ASP A 513 9.16 -3.28 -1.44
CA ASP A 513 9.60 -4.67 -1.47
C ASP A 513 9.52 -5.29 -0.06
N PRO A 514 8.47 -6.05 0.25
CA PRO A 514 8.29 -6.61 1.58
C PRO A 514 9.38 -7.61 1.99
N THR A 515 10.05 -8.26 1.02
CA THR A 515 11.14 -9.21 1.32
C THR A 515 12.39 -8.45 1.76
N LEU A 516 12.77 -7.43 0.98
CA LEU A 516 13.88 -6.56 1.33
C LEU A 516 13.63 -5.84 2.66
N THR A 517 12.41 -5.32 2.87
CA THR A 517 12.04 -4.67 4.13
C THR A 517 12.32 -5.58 5.31
N LYS A 518 11.90 -6.86 5.19
CA LYS A 518 12.11 -7.87 6.23
C LYS A 518 13.59 -8.17 6.44
N ASP A 519 14.38 -8.27 5.38
CA ASP A 519 15.83 -8.47 5.48
C ASP A 519 16.50 -7.29 6.21
N ILE A 520 16.17 -6.05 5.85
CA ILE A 520 16.68 -4.85 6.53
C ILE A 520 16.24 -4.82 8.00
N GLN A 521 15.00 -5.17 8.30
CA GLN A 521 14.48 -5.25 9.66
C GLN A 521 15.23 -6.29 10.49
N ASN A 522 15.53 -7.47 9.92
CA ASN A 522 16.30 -8.53 10.58
C ASN A 522 17.77 -8.16 10.81
N GLU A 523 18.35 -7.29 9.97
CA GLU A 523 19.70 -6.75 10.15
C GLU A 523 19.75 -5.65 11.23
N ASN A 524 18.61 -5.10 11.65
CA ASN A 524 18.51 -3.92 12.51
C ASN A 524 17.43 -4.11 13.60
N LEU A 525 17.37 -5.28 14.25
CA LEU A 525 16.28 -5.67 15.14
C LEU A 525 16.06 -4.70 16.32
N SER A 526 17.14 -4.22 16.96
CA SER A 526 17.02 -3.36 18.15
C SER A 526 16.36 -2.02 17.84
N ILE A 527 16.75 -1.38 16.72
CA ILE A 527 16.22 -0.07 16.36
C ILE A 527 14.76 -0.19 15.90
N PHE A 528 14.40 -1.26 15.16
CA PHE A 528 13.01 -1.51 14.80
C PHE A 528 12.15 -1.83 16.03
N LYS A 529 12.66 -2.59 17.00
CA LYS A 529 12.00 -2.82 18.30
C LYS A 529 11.79 -1.50 19.05
N GLN A 530 12.79 -0.62 19.10
CA GLN A 530 12.65 0.69 19.73
C GLN A 530 11.58 1.55 19.07
N VAL A 531 11.52 1.58 17.74
CA VAL A 531 10.65 2.51 17.00
C VAL A 531 9.21 1.98 16.84
N PHE A 532 9.04 0.68 16.64
CA PHE A 532 7.74 0.07 16.32
C PHE A 532 7.23 -0.88 17.41
N GLY A 533 8.06 -1.24 18.39
CA GLY A 533 7.72 -2.15 19.49
C GLY A 533 8.16 -3.60 19.28
N ASP A 534 7.95 -4.42 20.32
CA ASP A 534 8.45 -5.81 20.40
C ASP A 534 7.96 -6.74 19.29
N GLU A 535 6.81 -6.47 18.68
CA GLU A 535 6.28 -7.28 17.57
C GLU A 535 7.02 -7.03 16.24
N TYR A 536 7.80 -5.96 16.16
CA TYR A 536 8.48 -5.47 14.95
C TYR A 536 10.00 -5.55 15.04
N GLY A 537 10.56 -6.08 16.13
CA GLY A 537 11.99 -6.23 16.27
C GLY A 537 12.38 -7.20 17.38
N GLY A 538 13.60 -7.10 17.84
CA GLY A 538 14.17 -7.98 18.86
C GLY A 538 15.47 -7.39 19.40
N ASP A 539 16.19 -8.16 20.20
CA ASP A 539 17.56 -7.80 20.52
C ASP A 539 18.44 -8.12 19.31
N ASP A 540 19.34 -7.20 18.93
CA ASP A 540 20.32 -7.49 17.89
C ASP A 540 21.15 -8.70 18.32
N PHE A 541 21.39 -9.62 17.38
CA PHE A 541 22.26 -10.74 17.64
C PHE A 541 23.69 -10.23 17.81
N GLU A 542 24.15 -10.13 19.06
CA GLU A 542 25.59 -10.22 19.30
C GLU A 542 26.03 -11.59 18.80
N ASN A 543 27.07 -11.60 17.98
CA ASN A 543 27.85 -12.80 17.66
C ASN A 543 28.58 -13.24 18.95
N SER A 544 27.83 -13.56 20.00
CA SER A 544 28.34 -14.23 21.18
C SER A 544 28.75 -15.62 20.72
N GLY A 545 29.96 -16.04 21.09
CA GLY A 545 30.60 -17.31 20.70
C GLY A 545 29.91 -18.56 21.24
N ALA A 546 28.58 -18.62 21.19
CA ALA A 546 27.78 -19.76 21.55
C ALA A 546 27.80 -20.78 20.40
N THR A 547 28.55 -21.85 20.63
CA THR A 547 28.63 -23.05 19.80
C THR A 547 27.25 -23.64 19.53
N SER A 548 26.83 -23.70 18.27
CA SER A 548 25.69 -24.51 17.81
C SER A 548 26.16 -25.70 16.96
N THR A 549 25.55 -26.85 17.18
CA THR A 549 25.79 -28.13 16.50
C THR A 549 25.49 -28.07 15.00
N SER A 550 26.42 -28.54 14.17
CA SER A 550 26.25 -28.65 12.71
C SER A 550 25.60 -29.97 12.31
N ASN A 551 24.76 -29.92 11.26
CA ASN A 551 24.28 -31.12 10.58
C ASN A 551 25.39 -31.66 9.66
N GLY A 552 26.19 -32.61 10.15
CA GLY A 552 27.35 -33.19 9.47
C GLY A 552 27.07 -34.08 8.25
N ALA A 553 25.84 -34.09 7.70
CA ALA A 553 25.45 -35.01 6.64
C ALA A 553 26.11 -34.72 5.27
N SER A 554 26.61 -33.50 5.03
CA SER A 554 27.22 -33.08 3.76
C SER A 554 28.72 -33.39 3.64
N PHE A 555 29.40 -33.76 4.73
CA PHE A 555 30.87 -33.94 4.76
C PHE A 555 31.32 -35.41 4.75
N LEU A 556 30.36 -36.35 4.81
CA LEU A 556 30.63 -37.78 4.77
C LEU A 556 30.45 -38.30 3.34
N LYS A 557 31.55 -38.65 2.66
CA LYS A 557 31.47 -39.36 1.37
C LYS A 557 31.76 -40.84 1.59
N THR A 558 30.76 -41.67 1.36
CA THR A 558 30.89 -43.14 1.38
C THR A 558 31.18 -43.65 -0.02
N LYS A 559 32.26 -44.43 -0.21
CA LYS A 559 32.40 -45.26 -1.41
C LYS A 559 31.73 -46.61 -1.17
N GLN A 560 31.06 -47.16 -2.18
CA GLN A 560 30.43 -48.48 -2.10
C GLN A 560 31.46 -49.55 -1.70
N TRP A 561 30.98 -50.58 -0.99
CA TRP A 561 31.77 -51.71 -0.53
C TRP A 561 32.57 -52.35 -1.68
N LYS A 562 33.84 -52.68 -1.41
CA LYS A 562 34.67 -53.43 -2.37
C LYS A 562 35.21 -54.69 -1.69
N ILE A 563 35.06 -55.82 -2.38
CA ILE A 563 35.75 -57.07 -2.02
C ILE A 563 37.21 -56.89 -2.41
N ILE A 564 38.11 -57.05 -1.44
CA ILE A 564 39.55 -56.86 -1.67
C ILE A 564 40.28 -58.20 -1.82
N LYS A 565 39.70 -59.28 -1.28
CA LYS A 565 40.18 -60.65 -1.44
C LYS A 565 39.06 -61.66 -1.26
#